data_AF-D3BG17-F1
#
_entry.id   AF-D3BG17-F1
#
_cell.length_a   1.000
_cell.length_b   1.000
_cell.length_c   1.000
_cell.angle_alpha   90.00
_cell.angle_beta   90.00
_cell.angle_gamma   90.00
#
_symmetry.space_group_name_H-M   'P 1'
#
loop_
_entity.id
_entity.type
_entity.pdbx_description
1 polymer ?
#
loop_
_entity_poly.entity_id
_entity_poly.type
_entity_poly.pdbx_seq_one_letter_code
_entity_poly.pdbx_strand_id
1 'polypeptide(L)'
;MEISNSILGKRSYQETTSVEEEDLVQQPIKVEDIDFSDLNSLINFNRIYNLYYQCLESRNDSLRSKCVKFFVDYHEYKFIHYFDVQGYIKFIVDVFFDPEFKVFKNMSSFKCRVHIPTIEHIYNRIFIDKRDCYNKLLAKNIDNKNTVKHQINQNDEIQLEKKKKSNNYVNQESKCILSAQLLERIITFSIIELPTFNINQNDIEIVLNIALVSKQFFKMVSKYNPNGYYLRGPINLQSEHCIVQSPPLEFDYESIKYIKYGESTDRINQLFSSVEKFHITSDEKESNINDGIKREYLDNPFTKSKEHQFYREAIESDGYLPHLPAMPNLKSITLSEYYGFGSNYNSFLTSIFTNTPNGDGHGIERFKIDINKDWNCNPDYVDLDFLETLLLLHSNTLKSIEIKYLYRCHAEDMKELLRALKDFIPTLERQQQQQHSFPFKFKLYANYSLLQAFCEDDQDRKVYQYLLNQKVKNNIPDEDYDDIEEYCEDNDHNVDDDDDDDDDDSSDY
;
A
#
# COMPACT_ATOMS: atom_id res chain seq x y z
N MET A 1 -10.04 -44.52 -24.71
CA MET A 1 -10.06 -45.48 -23.60
C MET A 1 -9.11 -44.96 -22.56
N GLU A 2 -9.66 -44.33 -21.53
CA GLU A 2 -9.19 -44.21 -20.15
C GLU A 2 -10.04 -43.11 -19.51
N ILE A 3 -10.72 -43.47 -18.42
CA ILE A 3 -11.79 -42.71 -17.78
C ILE A 3 -11.18 -42.07 -16.53
N SER A 4 -11.09 -40.73 -16.48
CA SER A 4 -10.69 -40.00 -15.28
C SER A 4 -11.94 -39.44 -14.58
N ASN A 5 -12.20 -39.94 -13.37
CA ASN A 5 -13.35 -39.63 -12.53
C ASN A 5 -13.34 -38.17 -12.05
N SER A 6 -14.45 -37.47 -12.27
CA SER A 6 -14.73 -36.15 -11.67
C SER A 6 -15.27 -36.36 -10.25
N ILE A 7 -14.60 -35.82 -9.24
CA ILE A 7 -15.11 -35.76 -7.87
C ILE A 7 -15.84 -34.43 -7.71
N LEU A 8 -17.17 -34.51 -7.66
CA LEU A 8 -18.12 -33.41 -7.46
C LEU A 8 -18.80 -33.64 -6.10
N GLY A 9 -18.44 -32.84 -5.10
CA GLY A 9 -19.02 -32.94 -3.75
C GLY A 9 -20.38 -32.24 -3.64
N LYS A 10 -21.47 -33.01 -3.80
CA LYS A 10 -22.84 -32.60 -3.42
C LYS A 10 -23.01 -32.73 -1.90
N ARG A 11 -23.34 -31.63 -1.21
CA ARG A 11 -23.75 -31.67 0.21
C ARG A 11 -25.21 -32.13 0.32
N SER A 12 -25.41 -33.31 0.88
CA SER A 12 -26.69 -33.81 1.38
C SER A 12 -26.74 -33.55 2.90
N TYR A 13 -27.82 -32.93 3.38
CA TYR A 13 -28.08 -32.80 4.80
C TYR A 13 -28.72 -34.11 5.29
N GLN A 14 -28.01 -34.84 6.16
CA GLN A 14 -28.58 -35.85 7.04
C GLN A 14 -28.34 -35.45 8.49
N GLU A 15 -29.38 -35.64 9.31
CA GLU A 15 -29.40 -35.42 10.75
C GLU A 15 -28.31 -36.24 11.44
N THR A 16 -27.41 -35.56 12.16
CA THR A 16 -26.33 -36.20 12.91
C THR A 16 -26.86 -36.81 14.20
N THR A 17 -26.84 -38.14 14.22
CA THR A 17 -26.69 -38.94 15.44
C THR A 17 -25.29 -38.67 16.00
N SER A 18 -25.16 -38.61 17.33
CA SER A 18 -23.91 -38.36 18.05
C SER A 18 -22.81 -39.36 17.64
N VAL A 19 -21.76 -38.86 16.98
CA VAL A 19 -20.51 -39.58 16.71
C VAL A 19 -19.40 -38.86 17.46
N GLU A 20 -18.58 -39.66 18.13
CA GLU A 20 -17.47 -39.32 19.01
C GLU A 20 -16.50 -38.31 18.36
N GLU A 21 -16.12 -37.28 19.13
CA GLU A 21 -15.08 -36.31 18.77
C GLU A 21 -13.74 -37.05 18.67
N GLU A 22 -13.35 -37.45 17.45
CA GLU A 22 -11.97 -37.80 17.16
C GLU A 22 -11.12 -36.53 17.29
N ASP A 23 -10.22 -36.53 18.27
CA ASP A 23 -9.19 -35.51 18.48
C ASP A 23 -8.42 -35.28 17.17
N LEU A 24 -8.78 -34.22 16.44
CA LEU A 24 -7.99 -33.68 15.34
C LEU A 24 -6.65 -33.25 15.92
N VAL A 25 -5.66 -34.15 15.82
CA VAL A 25 -4.26 -33.90 16.16
C VAL A 25 -3.84 -32.61 15.45
N GLN A 26 -3.73 -31.52 16.22
CA GLN A 26 -3.29 -30.22 15.73
C GLN A 26 -1.90 -30.39 15.13
N GLN A 27 -1.82 -30.37 13.80
CA GLN A 27 -0.52 -30.32 13.14
C GLN A 27 0.15 -28.99 13.53
N PRO A 28 1.40 -29.02 14.02
CA PRO A 28 2.09 -27.80 14.40
C PRO A 28 2.23 -26.89 13.18
N ILE A 29 1.79 -25.65 13.31
CA ILE A 29 1.98 -24.62 12.28
C ILE A 29 3.48 -24.41 12.12
N LYS A 30 4.00 -24.70 10.91
CA LYS A 30 5.39 -24.39 10.57
C LYS A 30 5.49 -22.89 10.27
N VAL A 31 6.23 -22.18 11.11
CA VAL A 31 6.51 -20.73 10.97
C VAL A 31 7.90 -20.52 10.33
N GLU A 32 8.35 -21.48 9.52
CA GLU A 32 9.62 -21.37 8.80
C GLU A 32 9.48 -20.27 7.73
N ASP A 33 10.50 -19.43 7.57
CA ASP A 33 10.58 -18.33 6.59
C ASP A 33 9.60 -17.15 6.77
N ILE A 34 9.20 -16.86 8.01
CA ILE A 34 8.43 -15.66 8.37
C ILE A 34 9.26 -14.75 9.27
N ASP A 35 9.40 -13.48 8.89
CA ASP A 35 10.12 -12.47 9.64
C ASP A 35 9.17 -11.35 10.08
N PHE A 36 8.77 -11.33 11.36
CA PHE A 36 7.91 -10.27 11.89
C PHE A 36 8.59 -8.88 12.00
N SER A 37 9.88 -8.77 11.66
CA SER A 37 10.60 -7.50 11.63
C SER A 37 10.74 -6.90 10.22
N ASP A 38 10.52 -7.70 9.17
CA ASP A 38 10.54 -7.23 7.79
C ASP A 38 9.19 -6.59 7.41
N LEU A 39 9.09 -5.28 7.65
CA LEU A 39 7.92 -4.44 7.36
C LEU A 39 7.85 -3.97 5.90
N ASN A 40 8.81 -4.36 5.06
CA ASN A 40 8.92 -3.85 3.70
C ASN A 40 8.53 -4.93 2.68
N SER A 41 8.84 -6.22 2.91
CA SER A 41 8.58 -7.29 1.95
C SER A 41 7.11 -7.64 1.74
N LEU A 42 6.66 -7.53 0.49
CA LEU A 42 5.32 -7.96 0.06
C LEU A 42 5.10 -9.47 0.23
N ILE A 43 6.13 -10.29 0.02
CA ILE A 43 6.06 -11.75 0.21
C ILE A 43 5.88 -12.09 1.67
N ASN A 44 6.70 -11.50 2.53
CA ASN A 44 6.63 -11.72 3.97
C ASN A 44 5.28 -11.27 4.53
N PHE A 45 4.80 -10.10 4.09
CA PHE A 45 3.46 -9.62 4.41
C PHE A 45 2.36 -10.64 4.04
N ASN A 46 2.37 -11.16 2.81
CA ASN A 46 1.35 -12.14 2.38
C ASN A 46 1.44 -13.46 3.16
N ARG A 47 2.65 -13.90 3.56
CA ARG A 47 2.82 -15.06 4.45
C ARG A 47 2.20 -14.82 5.82
N ILE A 48 2.45 -13.66 6.42
CA ILE A 48 1.88 -13.28 7.73
C ILE A 48 0.36 -13.11 7.66
N TYR A 49 -0.14 -12.53 6.56
CA TYR A 49 -1.57 -12.43 6.28
C TYR A 49 -2.24 -13.81 6.25
N ASN A 50 -1.67 -14.77 5.52
CA ASN A 50 -2.19 -16.14 5.47
C ASN A 50 -2.04 -16.86 6.82
N LEU A 51 -0.94 -16.62 7.54
CA LEU A 51 -0.69 -17.17 8.87
C LEU A 51 -1.77 -16.77 9.88
N TYR A 52 -2.29 -15.53 9.80
CA TYR A 52 -3.41 -15.09 10.65
C TYR A 52 -4.61 -16.04 10.54
N TYR A 53 -5.03 -16.40 9.32
CA TYR A 53 -6.18 -17.28 9.11
C TYR A 53 -5.90 -18.72 9.52
N GLN A 54 -4.67 -19.22 9.32
CA GLN A 54 -4.27 -20.53 9.85
C GLN A 54 -4.33 -20.57 11.38
N CYS A 55 -3.87 -19.50 12.05
CA CYS A 55 -3.94 -19.37 13.50
C CYS A 55 -5.37 -19.19 14.01
N LEU A 56 -6.27 -18.65 13.19
CA LEU A 56 -7.69 -18.55 13.51
C LEU A 56 -8.33 -19.95 13.56
N GLU A 57 -8.00 -20.81 12.61
CA GLU A 57 -8.46 -22.20 12.58
C GLU A 57 -7.86 -23.04 13.72
N SER A 58 -6.57 -22.87 14.01
CA SER A 58 -5.87 -23.61 15.05
C SER A 58 -6.07 -23.06 16.48
N ARG A 59 -6.79 -21.94 16.63
CA ARG A 59 -6.94 -21.19 17.89
C ARG A 59 -5.60 -20.80 18.55
N ASN A 60 -4.59 -20.42 17.76
CA ASN A 60 -3.31 -19.92 18.28
C ASN A 60 -3.35 -18.39 18.43
N ASP A 61 -3.91 -17.93 19.53
CA ASP A 61 -4.19 -16.52 19.74
C ASP A 61 -2.94 -15.67 19.93
N SER A 62 -1.88 -16.24 20.49
CA SER A 62 -0.61 -15.54 20.66
C SER A 62 0.04 -15.21 19.31
N LEU A 63 0.03 -16.15 18.37
CA LEU A 63 0.60 -15.93 17.04
C LEU A 63 -0.32 -15.03 16.20
N ARG A 64 -1.64 -15.25 16.27
CA ARG A 64 -2.64 -14.39 15.62
C ARG A 64 -2.51 -12.93 16.06
N SER A 65 -2.29 -12.70 17.36
CA SER A 65 -2.00 -11.39 17.94
C SER A 65 -0.74 -10.74 17.32
N LYS A 66 0.34 -11.51 17.09
CA LYS A 66 1.53 -11.01 16.39
C LYS A 66 1.25 -10.64 14.94
N CYS A 67 0.46 -11.44 14.22
CA CYS A 67 0.06 -11.13 12.84
C CYS A 67 -0.71 -9.80 12.75
N VAL A 68 -1.64 -9.56 13.69
CA VAL A 68 -2.38 -8.29 13.73
C VAL A 68 -1.46 -7.12 14.02
N LYS A 69 -0.54 -7.26 14.99
CA LYS A 69 0.45 -6.20 15.28
C LYS A 69 1.28 -5.88 14.03
N PHE A 70 1.83 -6.91 13.39
CA PHE A 70 2.61 -6.74 12.16
C PHE A 70 1.81 -6.08 11.05
N PHE A 71 0.54 -6.46 10.86
CA PHE A 71 -0.32 -5.83 9.85
C PHE A 71 -0.48 -4.33 10.09
N VAL A 72 -0.64 -3.92 11.36
CA VAL A 72 -0.73 -2.51 11.74
C VAL A 72 0.59 -1.78 11.46
N ASP A 73 1.71 -2.35 11.91
CA ASP A 73 3.04 -1.76 11.75
C ASP A 73 3.43 -1.67 10.25
N TYR A 74 3.13 -2.70 9.46
CA TYR A 74 3.40 -2.74 8.01
C TYR A 74 2.68 -1.62 7.24
N HIS A 75 1.45 -1.26 7.65
CA HIS A 75 0.65 -0.25 6.95
C HIS A 75 0.85 1.17 7.48
N GLU A 76 1.75 1.40 8.46
CA GLU A 76 1.90 2.70 9.11
C GLU A 76 2.17 3.84 8.11
N TYR A 77 3.05 3.58 7.14
CA TYR A 77 3.48 4.54 6.12
C TYR A 77 2.93 4.22 4.72
N LYS A 78 2.04 3.24 4.56
CA LYS A 78 1.56 2.80 3.23
C LYS A 78 0.20 3.42 2.90
N PHE A 79 0.03 3.87 1.66
CA PHE A 79 -1.19 4.53 1.17
C PHE A 79 -1.93 3.67 0.13
N ILE A 80 -3.23 3.94 -0.07
CA ILE A 80 -4.15 3.05 -0.82
C ILE A 80 -3.75 2.78 -2.27
N HIS A 81 -2.90 3.62 -2.85
CA HIS A 81 -2.40 3.39 -4.21
C HIS A 81 -1.27 2.34 -4.27
N TYR A 82 -0.79 1.84 -3.12
CA TYR A 82 0.24 0.79 -3.03
C TYR A 82 -0.19 -0.49 -2.32
N PHE A 83 -1.48 -0.69 -2.05
CA PHE A 83 -1.95 -1.95 -1.45
C PHE A 83 -3.34 -2.40 -1.88
N ASP A 84 -3.66 -3.68 -1.65
CA ASP A 84 -4.98 -4.26 -1.87
C ASP A 84 -5.99 -3.72 -0.86
N VAL A 85 -6.73 -2.69 -1.26
CA VAL A 85 -7.77 -2.05 -0.45
C VAL A 85 -8.84 -3.06 0.01
N GLN A 86 -9.19 -4.04 -0.82
CA GLN A 86 -10.23 -5.02 -0.48
C GLN A 86 -9.73 -6.01 0.56
N GLY A 87 -8.51 -6.54 0.38
CA GLY A 87 -7.84 -7.40 1.34
C GLY A 87 -7.58 -6.71 2.67
N TYR A 88 -7.21 -5.43 2.63
CA TYR A 88 -7.03 -4.57 3.79
C TYR A 88 -8.33 -4.40 4.60
N ILE A 89 -9.42 -3.98 3.95
CA ILE A 89 -10.73 -3.83 4.60
C ILE A 89 -11.21 -5.17 5.17
N LYS A 90 -11.08 -6.25 4.40
CA LYS A 90 -11.46 -7.59 4.86
C LYS A 90 -10.72 -7.99 6.13
N PHE A 91 -9.40 -7.78 6.19
CA PHE A 91 -8.61 -8.12 7.36
C PHE A 91 -9.05 -7.35 8.61
N ILE A 92 -9.29 -6.04 8.47
CA ILE A 92 -9.78 -5.20 9.58
C ILE A 92 -11.12 -5.71 10.11
N VAL A 93 -12.06 -6.04 9.22
CA VAL A 93 -13.37 -6.60 9.58
C VAL A 93 -13.21 -7.95 10.27
N ASP A 94 -12.34 -8.81 9.76
CA ASP A 94 -12.10 -10.14 10.34
C ASP A 94 -11.48 -10.04 11.74
N VAL A 95 -10.51 -9.15 11.95
CA VAL A 95 -9.90 -8.89 13.27
C VAL A 95 -10.90 -8.25 14.24
N PHE A 96 -11.84 -7.44 13.73
CA PHE A 96 -12.91 -6.89 14.55
C PHE A 96 -13.85 -7.96 15.11
N PHE A 97 -14.10 -9.03 14.33
CA PHE A 97 -14.88 -10.19 14.77
C PHE A 97 -14.01 -11.32 15.35
N ASP A 98 -12.74 -11.05 15.66
CA ASP A 98 -11.85 -12.00 16.28
C ASP A 98 -12.40 -12.42 17.67
N PRO A 99 -12.40 -13.73 17.99
CA PRO A 99 -12.91 -14.20 19.28
C PRO A 99 -12.08 -13.70 20.47
N GLU A 100 -10.80 -13.37 20.27
CA GLU A 100 -9.88 -12.99 21.33
C GLU A 100 -9.66 -11.48 21.44
N PHE A 101 -10.01 -10.95 22.60
CA PHE A 101 -9.87 -9.52 22.87
C PHE A 101 -8.41 -9.03 22.78
N LYS A 102 -7.43 -9.87 23.13
CA LYS A 102 -6.01 -9.52 23.02
C LYS A 102 -5.57 -9.33 21.56
N VAL A 103 -6.11 -10.13 20.64
CA VAL A 103 -5.84 -10.00 19.21
C VAL A 103 -6.42 -8.69 18.70
N PHE A 104 -7.69 -8.43 19.01
CA PHE A 104 -8.36 -7.16 18.69
C PHE A 104 -7.62 -5.95 19.29
N LYS A 105 -7.11 -6.03 20.52
CA LYS A 105 -6.41 -4.92 21.18
C LYS A 105 -5.19 -4.42 20.38
N ASN A 106 -4.54 -5.26 19.58
CA ASN A 106 -3.44 -4.79 18.72
C ASN A 106 -3.92 -3.88 17.59
N MET A 107 -5.21 -3.88 17.25
CA MET A 107 -5.80 -2.86 16.38
C MET A 107 -5.96 -1.50 17.05
N SER A 108 -5.73 -1.35 18.36
CA SER A 108 -5.88 -0.03 19.00
C SER A 108 -4.80 0.97 18.57
N SER A 109 -3.64 0.48 18.12
CA SER A 109 -2.59 1.34 17.52
C SER A 109 -2.82 1.62 16.04
N PHE A 110 -3.82 0.96 15.42
CA PHE A 110 -4.13 1.14 14.02
C PHE A 110 -4.70 2.53 13.78
N LYS A 111 -3.96 3.33 13.01
CA LYS A 111 -4.41 4.64 12.54
C LYS A 111 -4.97 4.45 11.14
N CYS A 112 -6.29 4.42 11.00
CA CYS A 112 -6.90 4.41 9.68
C CYS A 112 -6.90 5.81 9.08
N ARG A 113 -5.99 6.07 8.13
CA ARG A 113 -5.75 7.42 7.59
C ARG A 113 -6.32 7.67 6.19
N VAL A 114 -7.08 6.73 5.61
CA VAL A 114 -7.35 6.77 4.15
C VAL A 114 -8.84 6.82 3.73
N HIS A 115 -9.78 6.97 4.66
CA HIS A 115 -11.13 7.44 4.34
C HIS A 115 -11.87 7.74 5.65
N ILE A 116 -11.61 8.92 6.23
CA ILE A 116 -12.08 9.27 7.57
C ILE A 116 -13.59 9.04 7.71
N PRO A 117 -14.52 9.50 6.87
CA PRO A 117 -15.94 9.36 7.20
C PRO A 117 -16.41 7.91 7.34
N THR A 118 -16.04 7.02 6.43
CA THR A 118 -16.50 5.62 6.43
C THR A 118 -15.73 4.81 7.47
N ILE A 119 -14.41 4.98 7.53
CA ILE A 119 -13.58 4.15 8.42
C ILE A 119 -13.55 4.71 9.83
N GLU A 120 -13.66 6.02 10.05
CA GLU A 120 -13.92 6.64 11.35
C GLU A 120 -15.33 6.30 11.83
N HIS A 121 -16.34 6.24 10.95
CA HIS A 121 -17.66 5.76 11.36
C HIS A 121 -17.64 4.27 11.73
N ILE A 122 -16.92 3.44 10.98
CA ILE A 122 -16.66 2.04 11.35
C ILE A 122 -15.89 2.00 12.67
N TYR A 123 -14.74 2.68 12.78
CA TYR A 123 -13.87 2.77 13.96
C TYR A 123 -14.60 3.30 15.20
N ASN A 124 -15.42 4.34 15.09
CA ASN A 124 -16.21 4.88 16.19
C ASN A 124 -17.32 3.89 16.59
N ARG A 125 -17.97 3.22 15.63
CA ARG A 125 -18.87 2.10 15.94
C ARG A 125 -18.14 0.91 16.57
N ILE A 126 -16.88 0.68 16.20
CA ILE A 126 -15.97 -0.35 16.75
C ILE A 126 -15.54 0.00 18.18
N PHE A 127 -15.14 1.25 18.44
CA PHE A 127 -14.64 1.75 19.73
C PHE A 127 -15.77 1.91 20.76
N ILE A 128 -16.96 2.28 20.28
CA ILE A 128 -18.19 2.38 21.08
C ILE A 128 -18.90 1.02 21.20
N ASP A 129 -18.42 -0.02 20.50
CA ASP A 129 -19.03 -1.36 20.55
C ASP A 129 -19.05 -1.89 22.00
N LYS A 130 -20.22 -2.38 22.41
CA LYS A 130 -20.61 -2.72 23.78
C LYS A 130 -19.82 -3.87 24.40
N ARG A 131 -18.84 -4.45 23.71
CA ARG A 131 -17.99 -5.54 24.19
C ARG A 131 -17.09 -5.13 25.35
N ASP A 132 -16.62 -3.88 25.38
CA ASP A 132 -15.89 -3.35 26.54
C ASP A 132 -16.81 -3.26 27.78
N CYS A 133 -18.11 -2.99 27.57
CA CYS A 133 -19.14 -3.02 28.60
C CYS A 133 -19.47 -4.45 29.04
N TYR A 134 -19.53 -5.41 28.09
CA TYR A 134 -19.82 -6.82 28.37
C TYR A 134 -18.68 -7.50 29.14
N ASN A 135 -17.42 -7.20 28.83
CA ASN A 135 -16.26 -7.71 29.56
C ASN A 135 -16.12 -7.06 30.94
N LYS A 136 -16.42 -5.76 31.08
CA LYS A 136 -16.54 -5.10 32.40
C LYS A 136 -17.68 -5.69 33.23
N LEU A 137 -18.78 -6.12 32.61
CA LEU A 137 -19.90 -6.81 33.27
C LEU A 137 -19.55 -8.26 33.65
N LEU A 138 -18.86 -9.00 32.78
CA LEU A 138 -18.37 -10.36 33.07
C LEU A 138 -17.33 -10.36 34.20
N ALA A 139 -16.37 -9.42 34.19
CA ALA A 139 -15.39 -9.26 35.26
C ALA A 139 -16.07 -8.92 36.61
N LYS A 140 -17.05 -8.00 36.60
CA LYS A 140 -17.86 -7.69 37.80
C LYS A 140 -18.69 -8.88 38.30
N ASN A 141 -19.12 -9.77 37.42
CA ASN A 141 -19.90 -10.95 37.80
C ASN A 141 -19.05 -12.13 38.29
N ILE A 142 -17.75 -12.16 37.97
CA ILE A 142 -16.82 -13.17 38.50
C ILE A 142 -16.42 -12.83 39.94
N ASP A 143 -16.23 -11.55 40.28
CA ASP A 143 -15.96 -11.12 41.66
C ASP A 143 -17.17 -11.31 42.59
N ASN A 144 -18.39 -11.36 42.04
CA ASN A 144 -19.62 -11.53 42.82
C ASN A 144 -20.02 -13.00 43.06
N LYS A 145 -19.23 -13.97 42.58
CA LYS A 145 -19.50 -15.40 42.80
C LYS A 145 -19.16 -15.89 44.21
N ASN A 146 -18.55 -15.06 45.06
CA ASN A 146 -18.30 -15.38 46.47
C ASN A 146 -19.40 -14.92 47.44
N THR A 147 -20.48 -14.28 46.97
CA THR A 147 -21.53 -13.74 47.86
C THR A 147 -22.92 -14.37 47.70
N VAL A 148 -23.10 -15.34 46.81
CA VAL A 148 -24.42 -15.98 46.56
C VAL A 148 -24.41 -17.47 46.96
N LYS A 149 -23.96 -17.76 48.18
CA LYS A 149 -24.19 -19.06 48.85
C LYS A 149 -24.91 -18.96 50.19
N HIS A 150 -25.24 -17.75 50.65
CA HIS A 150 -26.06 -17.53 51.84
C HIS A 150 -27.24 -16.61 51.51
N GLN A 151 -28.32 -17.18 50.96
CA GLN A 151 -29.71 -16.74 51.17
C GLN A 151 -30.64 -17.68 50.40
N ILE A 152 -30.66 -18.94 50.82
CA ILE A 152 -31.86 -19.78 50.74
C ILE A 152 -32.34 -19.92 52.18
N ASN A 153 -33.46 -19.28 52.50
CA ASN A 153 -34.46 -19.62 53.50
C ASN A 153 -35.09 -18.36 54.08
N GLN A 154 -36.30 -18.03 53.63
CA GLN A 154 -37.42 -17.79 54.52
C GLN A 154 -38.72 -17.73 53.70
N ASN A 155 -39.66 -18.59 54.10
CA ASN A 155 -41.07 -18.57 53.73
C ASN A 155 -41.71 -17.22 54.10
N ASP A 156 -42.74 -16.82 53.37
CA ASP A 156 -44.10 -16.81 53.93
C ASP A 156 -45.18 -16.57 52.86
N GLU A 157 -46.30 -17.27 53.06
CA GLU A 157 -47.56 -17.19 52.31
C GLU A 157 -48.19 -15.79 52.35
N ILE A 158 -48.96 -15.43 51.32
CA ILE A 158 -50.32 -14.85 51.43
C ILE A 158 -51.03 -14.90 50.07
N GLN A 159 -52.34 -15.11 50.17
CA GLN A 159 -53.31 -15.54 49.18
C GLN A 159 -53.86 -14.46 48.21
N LEU A 160 -54.50 -14.98 47.14
CA LEU A 160 -55.67 -14.49 46.39
C LEU A 160 -55.59 -13.12 45.65
N GLU A 161 -55.73 -13.16 44.32
CA GLU A 161 -57.03 -12.90 43.67
C GLU A 161 -57.01 -13.19 42.16
N LYS A 162 -58.03 -13.93 41.69
CA LYS A 162 -58.35 -14.10 40.28
C LYS A 162 -58.97 -12.81 39.74
N LYS A 163 -58.30 -12.16 38.79
CA LYS A 163 -58.98 -11.35 37.76
C LYS A 163 -58.46 -11.70 36.37
N LYS A 164 -59.30 -12.45 35.64
CA LYS A 164 -59.26 -12.51 34.18
C LYS A 164 -59.50 -11.12 33.62
N LYS A 165 -58.55 -10.59 32.86
CA LYS A 165 -58.81 -9.74 31.69
C LYS A 165 -57.63 -9.86 30.73
N SER A 166 -57.96 -10.43 29.57
CA SER A 166 -57.36 -10.23 28.25
C SER A 166 -56.18 -9.27 28.22
N ASN A 167 -55.02 -9.76 27.81
CA ASN A 167 -54.38 -9.31 26.58
C ASN A 167 -53.32 -10.33 26.13
N ASN A 168 -53.49 -10.76 24.88
CA ASN A 168 -52.49 -11.46 24.10
C ASN A 168 -51.19 -10.65 24.07
N TYR A 169 -50.11 -11.18 24.61
CA TYR A 169 -48.79 -10.97 24.03
C TYR A 169 -48.17 -12.34 23.81
N VAL A 170 -48.34 -12.77 22.56
CA VAL A 170 -47.64 -13.87 21.93
C VAL A 170 -46.15 -13.64 22.16
N ASN A 171 -45.47 -14.72 22.56
CA ASN A 171 -44.04 -14.88 22.34
C ASN A 171 -43.81 -14.81 20.82
N GLN A 172 -43.67 -13.60 20.33
CA GLN A 172 -43.40 -13.26 18.94
C GLN A 172 -42.15 -12.37 18.97
N GLU A 173 -41.02 -12.99 19.33
CA GLU A 173 -39.80 -12.71 18.56
C GLU A 173 -40.05 -13.24 17.14
N SER A 174 -40.93 -12.53 16.43
CA SER A 174 -41.11 -12.65 15.01
C SER A 174 -39.76 -12.31 14.41
N LYS A 175 -39.11 -13.36 13.87
CA LYS A 175 -38.42 -13.32 12.59
C LYS A 175 -39.04 -12.22 11.72
N CYS A 176 -38.46 -11.02 11.75
CA CYS A 176 -38.58 -10.08 10.65
C CYS A 176 -37.63 -10.55 9.54
N ILE A 177 -37.87 -11.77 9.04
CA ILE A 177 -37.37 -12.15 7.73
C ILE A 177 -38.37 -11.53 6.78
N LEU A 178 -38.03 -10.36 6.24
CA LEU A 178 -38.74 -9.79 5.10
C LEU A 178 -38.90 -10.90 4.07
N SER A 179 -40.15 -11.22 3.69
CA SER A 179 -40.36 -12.24 2.67
C SER A 179 -39.67 -11.78 1.39
N ALA A 180 -39.10 -12.72 0.62
CA ALA A 180 -38.36 -12.38 -0.59
C ALA A 180 -39.20 -11.52 -1.56
N GLN A 181 -40.52 -11.70 -1.58
CA GLN A 181 -41.47 -10.90 -2.36
C GLN A 181 -41.68 -9.47 -1.82
N LEU A 182 -41.64 -9.29 -0.49
CA LEU A 182 -41.74 -7.95 0.11
C LEU A 182 -40.43 -7.18 -0.08
N LEU A 183 -39.29 -7.87 0.04
CA LEU A 183 -37.98 -7.32 -0.28
C LEU A 183 -37.88 -6.95 -1.77
N GLU A 184 -38.40 -7.80 -2.66
CA GLU A 184 -38.51 -7.52 -4.10
C GLU A 184 -39.30 -6.26 -4.36
N ARG A 185 -40.46 -6.11 -3.70
CA ARG A 185 -41.31 -4.92 -3.84
C ARG A 185 -40.65 -3.67 -3.29
N ILE A 186 -39.99 -3.72 -2.13
CA ILE A 186 -39.29 -2.57 -1.55
C ILE A 186 -38.15 -2.11 -2.48
N ILE A 187 -37.32 -3.05 -2.95
CA ILE A 187 -36.21 -2.75 -3.87
C ILE A 187 -36.74 -2.23 -5.20
N THR A 188 -37.75 -2.88 -5.75
CA THR A 188 -38.40 -2.47 -7.00
C THR A 188 -38.99 -1.06 -6.85
N PHE A 189 -39.62 -0.75 -5.71
CA PHE A 189 -40.17 0.57 -5.45
C PHE A 189 -39.06 1.63 -5.30
N SER A 190 -37.99 1.31 -4.57
CA SER A 190 -36.83 2.19 -4.39
C SER A 190 -36.00 2.41 -5.67
N ILE A 191 -36.00 1.46 -6.60
CA ILE A 191 -35.25 1.54 -7.86
C ILE A 191 -36.11 2.08 -9.01
N ILE A 192 -37.41 1.77 -9.08
CA ILE A 192 -38.31 2.20 -10.16
C ILE A 192 -38.82 3.63 -9.95
N GLU A 193 -38.93 4.13 -8.70
CA GLU A 193 -39.24 5.55 -8.46
C GLU A 193 -38.02 6.48 -8.58
N LEU A 194 -36.81 5.96 -8.83
CA LEU A 194 -35.70 6.80 -9.29
C LEU A 194 -36.01 7.21 -10.72
N PRO A 195 -36.29 8.50 -10.99
CA PRO A 195 -36.72 8.95 -12.31
C PRO A 195 -35.70 8.50 -13.34
N THR A 196 -36.21 7.78 -14.33
CA THR A 196 -35.48 7.24 -15.48
C THR A 196 -34.52 8.27 -16.07
N PHE A 197 -33.24 7.88 -16.21
CA PHE A 197 -32.13 8.59 -16.87
C PHE A 197 -31.39 9.67 -16.05
N ASN A 198 -30.67 9.27 -15.01
CA ASN A 198 -29.28 9.68 -14.69
C ASN A 198 -28.87 9.08 -13.34
N ILE A 199 -28.63 7.77 -13.30
CA ILE A 199 -28.01 7.16 -12.12
C ILE A 199 -26.53 7.49 -12.19
N ASN A 200 -26.05 8.33 -11.28
CA ASN A 200 -24.63 8.69 -11.24
C ASN A 200 -23.82 7.45 -10.83
N GLN A 201 -22.57 7.33 -11.27
CA GLN A 201 -21.76 6.11 -11.07
C GLN A 201 -21.60 5.76 -9.57
N ASN A 202 -21.63 6.79 -8.72
CA ASN A 202 -21.61 6.68 -7.27
C ASN A 202 -22.87 6.01 -6.68
N ASP A 203 -24.05 6.20 -7.28
CA ASP A 203 -25.30 5.60 -6.78
C ASP A 203 -25.35 4.10 -7.06
N ILE A 204 -24.77 3.67 -8.19
CA ILE A 204 -24.61 2.25 -8.53
C ILE A 204 -23.66 1.56 -7.56
N GLU A 205 -22.57 2.23 -7.18
CA GLU A 205 -21.59 1.72 -6.23
C GLU A 205 -22.20 1.55 -4.83
N ILE A 206 -23.03 2.50 -4.39
CA ILE A 206 -23.77 2.40 -3.12
C ILE A 206 -24.75 1.22 -3.15
N VAL A 207 -25.52 1.05 -4.23
CA VAL A 207 -26.47 -0.07 -4.37
C VAL A 207 -25.75 -1.42 -4.43
N LEU A 208 -24.60 -1.50 -5.09
CA LEU A 208 -23.77 -2.71 -5.11
C LEU A 208 -23.13 -3.00 -3.75
N ASN A 209 -22.65 -1.98 -3.04
CA ASN A 209 -22.08 -2.13 -1.70
C ASN A 209 -23.14 -2.59 -0.69
N ILE A 210 -24.38 -2.10 -0.80
CA ILE A 210 -25.52 -2.60 -0.02
C ILE A 210 -25.92 -4.02 -0.45
N ALA A 211 -25.76 -4.36 -1.73
CA ALA A 211 -26.05 -5.70 -2.24
C ALA A 211 -25.04 -6.76 -1.77
N LEU A 212 -23.79 -6.37 -1.48
CA LEU A 212 -22.74 -7.29 -0.98
C LEU A 212 -23.01 -7.80 0.44
N VAL A 213 -23.85 -7.11 1.21
CA VAL A 213 -24.21 -7.51 2.58
C VAL A 213 -25.31 -8.59 2.62
N SER A 214 -25.96 -8.89 1.47
CA SER A 214 -27.02 -9.91 1.40
C SER A 214 -27.05 -10.61 0.03
N LYS A 215 -26.81 -11.93 0.04
CA LYS A 215 -26.85 -12.79 -1.15
C LYS A 215 -28.19 -12.72 -1.91
N GLN A 216 -29.30 -12.46 -1.21
CA GLN A 216 -30.61 -12.32 -1.86
C GLN A 216 -30.75 -10.97 -2.59
N PHE A 217 -30.16 -9.90 -2.04
CA PHE A 217 -30.15 -8.57 -2.63
C PHE A 217 -29.28 -8.54 -3.89
N PHE A 218 -28.08 -9.13 -3.84
CA PHE A 218 -27.19 -9.29 -4.98
C PHE A 218 -27.86 -10.01 -6.15
N LYS A 219 -28.57 -11.11 -5.87
CA LYS A 219 -29.30 -11.89 -6.89
C LYS A 219 -30.44 -11.11 -7.55
N MET A 220 -30.96 -10.06 -6.91
CA MET A 220 -31.97 -9.18 -7.50
C MET A 220 -31.34 -8.04 -8.30
N VAL A 221 -30.36 -7.33 -7.73
CA VAL A 221 -29.69 -6.20 -8.42
C VAL A 221 -29.06 -6.66 -9.74
N SER A 222 -28.52 -7.88 -9.78
CA SER A 222 -27.95 -8.46 -11.00
C SER A 222 -28.94 -8.64 -12.15
N LYS A 223 -30.26 -8.59 -11.91
CA LYS A 223 -31.29 -8.73 -12.96
C LYS A 223 -31.60 -7.43 -13.69
N TYR A 224 -31.25 -6.27 -13.12
CA TYR A 224 -31.65 -4.96 -13.63
C TYR A 224 -30.54 -4.24 -14.42
N ASN A 225 -29.40 -4.89 -14.64
CA ASN A 225 -28.27 -4.27 -15.34
C ASN A 225 -27.88 -5.08 -16.60
N PRO A 226 -28.57 -4.85 -17.75
CA PRO A 226 -28.41 -5.66 -18.96
C PRO A 226 -27.11 -5.39 -19.75
N ASN A 227 -26.38 -4.31 -19.44
CA ASN A 227 -25.13 -3.95 -20.12
C ASN A 227 -23.96 -4.14 -19.15
N GLY A 228 -23.32 -5.30 -19.28
CA GLY A 228 -22.18 -5.70 -18.47
C GLY A 228 -21.06 -4.66 -18.44
N TYR A 229 -20.52 -4.46 -17.24
CA TYR A 229 -19.35 -3.65 -16.96
C TYR A 229 -18.19 -3.96 -17.91
N TYR A 230 -17.57 -2.91 -18.44
CA TYR A 230 -16.25 -3.01 -19.04
C TYR A 230 -15.25 -3.56 -18.00
N LEU A 231 -14.56 -4.63 -18.42
CA LEU A 231 -13.44 -5.35 -17.78
C LEU A 231 -13.71 -6.26 -16.58
N ARG A 232 -14.87 -6.94 -16.50
CA ARG A 232 -15.01 -8.22 -15.76
C ARG A 232 -15.92 -9.22 -16.50
N GLY A 233 -15.44 -9.75 -17.62
CA GLY A 233 -16.09 -10.89 -18.28
C GLY A 233 -15.85 -12.23 -17.54
N PRO A 234 -16.58 -13.31 -17.89
CA PRO A 234 -16.32 -14.68 -17.45
C PRO A 234 -15.15 -15.28 -18.24
N ILE A 235 -14.09 -14.50 -18.44
CA ILE A 235 -12.81 -15.07 -18.82
C ILE A 235 -12.34 -15.75 -17.55
N ASN A 236 -12.13 -17.06 -17.60
CA ASN A 236 -11.45 -17.77 -16.53
C ASN A 236 -10.02 -17.25 -16.50
N LEU A 237 -9.81 -16.08 -15.87
CA LEU A 237 -8.49 -15.54 -15.64
C LEU A 237 -7.71 -16.62 -14.90
N GLN A 238 -8.30 -17.30 -13.90
CA GLN A 238 -7.69 -18.42 -13.17
C GLN A 238 -7.33 -19.67 -14.00
N SER A 239 -7.51 -19.65 -15.32
CA SER A 239 -6.91 -20.64 -16.20
C SER A 239 -5.39 -20.40 -16.26
N GLU A 240 -4.61 -21.43 -15.94
CA GLU A 240 -3.14 -21.44 -16.12
C GLU A 240 -2.69 -21.14 -17.57
N HIS A 241 -3.62 -21.17 -18.53
CA HIS A 241 -3.39 -20.87 -19.95
C HIS A 241 -3.92 -19.49 -20.38
N CYS A 242 -4.34 -18.63 -19.45
CA CYS A 242 -4.81 -17.29 -19.81
C CYS A 242 -3.62 -16.35 -20.08
N ILE A 243 -3.50 -15.83 -21.30
CA ILE A 243 -2.48 -14.83 -21.68
C ILE A 243 -2.64 -13.50 -20.88
N VAL A 244 -3.83 -13.25 -20.32
CA VAL A 244 -4.03 -12.11 -19.39
C VAL A 244 -3.46 -12.43 -17.99
N GLN A 245 -3.29 -13.71 -17.64
CA GLN A 245 -2.55 -14.15 -16.44
C GLN A 245 -1.09 -14.48 -16.71
N SER A 246 -0.63 -14.53 -17.97
CA SER A 246 0.80 -14.65 -18.21
C SER A 246 1.46 -13.42 -17.59
N PRO A 247 2.47 -13.65 -16.74
CA PRO A 247 3.01 -12.59 -15.94
C PRO A 247 3.53 -11.45 -16.83
N PRO A 248 3.36 -10.19 -16.39
CA PRO A 248 3.57 -9.07 -17.28
C PRO A 248 5.05 -8.98 -17.66
N LEU A 249 5.33 -8.76 -18.95
CA LEU A 249 6.69 -8.43 -19.38
C LEU A 249 7.11 -7.06 -18.86
N GLU A 250 6.14 -6.20 -18.54
CA GLU A 250 6.33 -4.85 -18.04
C GLU A 250 5.47 -4.61 -16.80
N PHE A 251 6.11 -4.30 -15.67
CA PHE A 251 5.46 -4.03 -14.40
C PHE A 251 5.60 -2.55 -14.05
N ASP A 252 4.47 -1.85 -14.06
CA ASP A 252 4.33 -0.51 -13.48
C ASP A 252 4.06 -0.66 -11.99
N TYR A 253 4.87 -0.02 -11.15
CA TYR A 253 4.79 -0.11 -9.71
C TYR A 253 3.41 0.29 -9.14
N GLU A 254 2.69 1.24 -9.76
CA GLU A 254 1.33 1.59 -9.31
C GLU A 254 0.35 0.41 -9.41
N SER A 255 0.69 -0.64 -10.16
CA SER A 255 -0.10 -1.87 -10.29
C SER A 255 0.01 -2.79 -9.07
N ILE A 256 0.92 -2.52 -8.13
CA ILE A 256 1.10 -3.34 -6.91
C ILE A 256 -0.19 -3.47 -6.09
N LYS A 257 -1.05 -2.44 -6.09
CA LYS A 257 -2.37 -2.43 -5.44
C LYS A 257 -3.34 -3.51 -5.93
N TYR A 258 -3.07 -4.12 -7.08
CA TYR A 258 -3.89 -5.18 -7.65
C TYR A 258 -3.44 -6.58 -7.23
N ILE A 259 -2.30 -6.72 -6.54
CA ILE A 259 -1.85 -7.98 -5.96
C ILE A 259 -2.65 -8.22 -4.68
N LYS A 260 -3.56 -9.20 -4.73
CA LYS A 260 -4.50 -9.42 -3.64
C LYS A 260 -3.81 -9.98 -2.42
N TYR A 261 -4.25 -9.52 -1.25
CA TYR A 261 -3.81 -10.10 0.00
C TYR A 261 -4.31 -11.54 0.13
N GLY A 262 -3.42 -12.40 0.61
CA GLY A 262 -3.67 -13.83 0.75
C GLY A 262 -3.46 -14.63 -0.54
N GLU A 263 -2.97 -14.01 -1.61
CA GLU A 263 -2.40 -14.79 -2.72
C GLU A 263 -1.22 -15.63 -2.23
N SER A 264 -1.03 -16.81 -2.82
CA SER A 264 0.08 -17.68 -2.45
C SER A 264 1.41 -17.03 -2.87
N THR A 265 2.44 -17.25 -2.05
CA THR A 265 3.81 -16.81 -2.38
C THR A 265 4.24 -17.31 -3.77
N ASP A 266 3.86 -18.53 -4.15
CA ASP A 266 4.16 -19.08 -5.47
C ASP A 266 3.51 -18.30 -6.60
N ARG A 267 2.26 -17.87 -6.42
CA ARG A 267 1.55 -17.08 -7.42
C ARG A 267 2.18 -15.69 -7.59
N ILE A 268 2.53 -15.06 -6.48
CA ILE A 268 3.20 -13.75 -6.49
C ILE A 268 4.58 -13.90 -7.14
N ASN A 269 5.38 -14.89 -6.75
CA ASN A 269 6.68 -15.15 -7.38
C ASN A 269 6.54 -15.44 -8.88
N GLN A 270 5.52 -16.20 -9.29
CA GLN A 270 5.21 -16.42 -10.70
C GLN A 270 4.92 -15.11 -11.41
N LEU A 271 4.17 -14.18 -10.77
CA LEU A 271 3.88 -12.85 -11.31
C LEU A 271 5.15 -12.05 -11.65
N PHE A 272 6.13 -12.06 -10.75
CA PHE A 272 7.38 -11.31 -10.93
C PHE A 272 8.44 -12.06 -11.75
N SER A 273 8.29 -13.37 -11.90
CA SER A 273 9.28 -14.21 -12.60
C SER A 273 9.48 -13.84 -14.07
N SER A 274 8.49 -13.29 -14.77
CA SER A 274 8.62 -12.92 -16.18
C SER A 274 8.78 -11.42 -16.43
N VAL A 275 8.84 -10.61 -15.37
CA VAL A 275 8.99 -9.17 -15.51
C VAL A 275 10.35 -8.88 -16.13
N GLU A 276 10.34 -8.29 -17.32
CA GLU A 276 11.56 -7.86 -18.02
C GLU A 276 11.80 -6.35 -17.91
N LYS A 277 10.72 -5.59 -17.74
CA LYS A 277 10.75 -4.14 -17.61
C LYS A 277 10.02 -3.72 -16.34
N PHE A 278 10.65 -2.86 -15.56
CA PHE A 278 10.07 -2.27 -14.38
C PHE A 278 9.99 -0.76 -14.55
N HIS A 279 8.85 -0.18 -14.22
CA HIS A 279 8.62 1.25 -14.24
C HIS A 279 8.07 1.71 -12.89
N ILE A 280 8.57 2.83 -12.40
CA ILE A 280 8.03 3.53 -11.24
C ILE A 280 8.10 5.03 -11.49
N THR A 281 7.02 5.74 -11.16
CA THR A 281 6.99 7.20 -11.09
C THR A 281 7.03 7.58 -9.61
N SER A 282 7.95 8.46 -9.22
CA SER A 282 8.11 8.83 -7.83
C SER A 282 6.96 9.72 -7.35
N ASP A 283 6.50 9.47 -6.11
CA ASP A 283 5.58 10.36 -5.39
C ASP A 283 6.29 11.55 -4.74
N GLU A 284 7.61 11.58 -4.73
CA GLU A 284 8.41 12.60 -4.06
C GLU A 284 8.10 14.03 -4.49
N LYS A 285 7.63 14.24 -5.72
CA LYS A 285 7.11 15.55 -6.12
C LYS A 285 6.07 16.09 -5.13
N GLU A 286 5.28 15.22 -4.51
CA GLU A 286 4.21 15.59 -3.60
C GLU A 286 4.70 15.88 -2.17
N SER A 287 5.99 15.65 -1.86
CA SER A 287 6.58 15.92 -0.53
C SER A 287 6.62 17.43 -0.22
N ASN A 288 6.92 18.28 -1.21
CA ASN A 288 7.22 19.69 -0.98
C ASN A 288 6.47 20.69 -1.90
N ILE A 289 5.50 20.21 -2.69
CA ILE A 289 4.73 21.07 -3.60
C ILE A 289 3.70 21.92 -2.85
N ASN A 290 3.76 23.25 -3.06
CA ASN A 290 2.73 24.21 -2.64
C ASN A 290 1.41 24.04 -3.42
N ASP A 291 1.47 23.51 -4.64
CA ASP A 291 0.31 23.25 -5.51
C ASP A 291 -0.62 22.13 -5.00
N GLY A 292 -0.34 21.60 -3.81
CA GLY A 292 -1.13 20.57 -3.17
C GLY A 292 -0.78 19.15 -3.62
N ILE A 293 -1.37 18.19 -2.93
CA ILE A 293 -1.23 16.75 -3.21
C ILE A 293 -2.18 16.38 -4.36
N LYS A 294 -1.68 15.69 -5.40
CA LYS A 294 -2.51 15.31 -6.56
C LYS A 294 -3.41 14.11 -6.30
N ARG A 295 -3.19 13.39 -5.19
CA ARG A 295 -4.01 12.25 -4.77
C ARG A 295 -5.37 12.73 -4.25
N GLU A 296 -6.40 12.70 -5.09
CA GLU A 296 -7.78 13.18 -4.79
C GLU A 296 -8.35 12.65 -3.46
N TYR A 297 -8.04 11.42 -3.07
CA TYR A 297 -8.53 10.83 -1.82
C TYR A 297 -7.92 11.45 -0.55
N LEU A 298 -6.83 12.22 -0.68
CA LEU A 298 -6.24 13.04 0.39
C LEU A 298 -6.82 14.46 0.39
N ASP A 299 -7.59 14.86 -0.62
CA ASP A 299 -8.20 16.19 -0.72
C ASP A 299 -9.49 16.30 0.12
N ASN A 300 -9.45 15.86 1.38
CA ASN A 300 -10.58 15.98 2.30
C ASN A 300 -10.53 17.33 3.04
N PRO A 301 -11.48 18.26 2.84
CA PRO A 301 -11.49 19.60 3.46
C PRO A 301 -11.44 19.60 4.99
N PHE A 302 -11.80 18.49 5.65
CA PHE A 302 -11.85 18.42 7.11
C PHE A 302 -10.52 18.01 7.78
N THR A 303 -9.56 17.44 7.05
CA THR A 303 -8.32 16.89 7.64
C THR A 303 -7.04 17.22 6.89
N LYS A 304 -7.12 18.15 5.94
CA LYS A 304 -6.03 18.52 5.03
C LYS A 304 -4.67 18.62 5.71
N SER A 305 -4.48 19.49 6.69
CA SER A 305 -3.11 19.83 7.13
C SER A 305 -2.32 18.66 7.75
N LYS A 306 -2.90 17.92 8.71
CA LYS A 306 -2.18 16.85 9.40
C LYS A 306 -1.98 15.61 8.54
N GLU A 307 -2.97 15.25 7.72
CA GLU A 307 -2.86 14.08 6.84
C GLU A 307 -1.91 14.36 5.68
N HIS A 308 -1.92 15.58 5.15
CA HIS A 308 -0.98 16.00 4.11
C HIS A 308 0.45 15.99 4.64
N GLN A 309 0.68 16.57 5.82
CA GLN A 309 2.00 16.55 6.44
C GLN A 309 2.49 15.11 6.65
N PHE A 310 1.64 14.24 7.21
CA PHE A 310 2.03 12.85 7.41
C PHE A 310 2.28 12.11 6.09
N TYR A 311 1.50 12.37 5.05
CA TYR A 311 1.74 11.78 3.73
C TYR A 311 3.12 12.19 3.19
N ARG A 312 3.46 13.47 3.30
CA ARG A 312 4.77 14.01 2.88
C ARG A 312 5.92 13.35 3.64
N GLU A 313 5.81 13.29 4.98
CA GLU A 313 6.77 12.59 5.83
C GLU A 313 6.88 11.10 5.48
N ALA A 314 5.75 10.46 5.18
CA ALA A 314 5.71 9.05 4.84
C ALA A 314 6.40 8.77 3.50
N ILE A 315 6.26 9.65 2.49
CA ILE A 315 6.94 9.47 1.20
C ILE A 315 8.44 9.30 1.40
N GLU A 316 9.06 10.05 2.29
CA GLU A 316 10.52 10.00 2.53
C GLU A 316 10.94 8.88 3.50
N SER A 317 9.96 8.26 4.18
CA SER A 317 10.20 7.25 5.22
C SER A 317 10.45 5.86 4.64
N ASP A 318 11.39 5.12 5.24
CA ASP A 318 11.54 3.70 4.92
C ASP A 318 10.24 2.93 5.23
N GLY A 319 9.89 2.01 4.32
CA GLY A 319 8.63 1.27 4.38
C GLY A 319 7.42 1.94 3.74
N TYR A 320 7.57 3.11 3.13
CA TYR A 320 6.57 3.69 2.21
C TYR A 320 6.28 2.75 1.03
N LEU A 321 7.35 2.26 0.38
CA LEU A 321 7.30 1.38 -0.77
C LEU A 321 7.46 -0.09 -0.36
N PRO A 322 6.44 -0.96 -0.53
CA PRO A 322 6.64 -2.39 -0.40
C PRO A 322 7.76 -2.93 -1.30
N HIS A 323 8.74 -3.62 -0.71
CA HIS A 323 9.75 -4.37 -1.43
C HIS A 323 9.12 -5.49 -2.25
N LEU A 324 9.47 -5.52 -3.53
CA LEU A 324 8.98 -6.50 -4.49
C LEU A 324 9.72 -7.84 -4.35
N PRO A 325 9.09 -8.95 -4.76
CA PRO A 325 9.77 -10.23 -4.90
C PRO A 325 10.86 -10.16 -5.97
N ALA A 326 11.75 -11.16 -5.99
CA ALA A 326 12.79 -11.28 -7.00
C ALA A 326 12.20 -11.30 -8.42
N MET A 327 12.81 -10.52 -9.32
CA MET A 327 12.46 -10.45 -10.75
C MET A 327 13.61 -11.06 -11.58
N PRO A 328 13.70 -12.39 -11.70
CA PRO A 328 14.84 -13.08 -12.31
C PRO A 328 15.10 -12.76 -13.79
N ASN A 329 14.10 -12.24 -14.50
CA ASN A 329 14.20 -11.87 -15.91
C ASN A 329 14.26 -10.35 -16.13
N LEU A 330 14.42 -9.56 -15.05
CA LEU A 330 14.44 -8.10 -15.13
C LEU A 330 15.65 -7.61 -15.93
N LYS A 331 15.39 -6.87 -17.00
CA LYS A 331 16.39 -6.32 -17.92
C LYS A 331 16.41 -4.80 -17.92
N SER A 332 15.28 -4.15 -17.64
CA SER A 332 15.15 -2.69 -17.77
C SER A 332 14.43 -2.10 -16.58
N ILE A 333 14.99 -1.02 -16.02
CA ILE A 333 14.37 -0.23 -14.96
C ILE A 333 14.25 1.21 -15.43
N THR A 334 13.06 1.79 -15.28
CA THR A 334 12.80 3.21 -15.55
C THR A 334 12.17 3.86 -14.32
N LEU A 335 12.92 4.73 -13.67
CA LEU A 335 12.45 5.60 -12.61
C LEU A 335 12.18 7.00 -13.19
N SER A 336 10.96 7.50 -13.02
CA SER A 336 10.55 8.81 -13.52
C SER A 336 10.17 9.74 -12.38
N GLU A 337 10.37 11.04 -12.62
CA GLU A 337 10.06 12.11 -11.67
C GLU A 337 10.72 11.92 -10.30
N TYR A 338 11.94 11.39 -10.24
CA TYR A 338 12.70 11.22 -9.01
C TYR A 338 13.23 12.55 -8.51
N TYR A 339 13.04 12.86 -7.23
CA TYR A 339 13.54 14.10 -6.64
C TYR A 339 14.74 13.88 -5.72
N GLY A 340 14.99 12.63 -5.30
CA GLY A 340 16.13 12.34 -4.44
C GLY A 340 15.88 12.54 -2.96
N PHE A 341 14.61 12.50 -2.52
CA PHE A 341 14.29 12.72 -1.12
C PHE A 341 14.48 11.43 -0.31
N GLY A 342 15.37 11.50 0.67
CA GLY A 342 15.45 10.49 1.73
C GLY A 342 15.83 9.09 1.25
N SER A 343 15.72 8.14 2.19
CA SER A 343 16.27 6.78 2.02
C SER A 343 15.31 5.76 1.40
N ASN A 344 14.04 6.10 1.20
CA ASN A 344 13.00 5.14 0.84
C ASN A 344 13.21 4.54 -0.58
N TYR A 345 13.42 5.37 -1.61
CA TYR A 345 13.68 4.93 -2.98
C TYR A 345 15.05 4.28 -3.08
N ASN A 346 16.03 4.77 -2.31
CA ASN A 346 17.35 4.18 -2.22
C ASN A 346 17.29 2.74 -1.67
N SER A 347 16.61 2.53 -0.54
CA SER A 347 16.34 1.21 0.07
C SER A 347 15.56 0.31 -0.90
N PHE A 348 14.51 0.83 -1.52
CA PHE A 348 13.67 0.10 -2.46
C PHE A 348 14.42 -0.36 -3.72
N LEU A 349 15.18 0.53 -4.37
CA LEU A 349 15.98 0.20 -5.55
C LEU A 349 17.12 -0.75 -5.21
N THR A 350 17.82 -0.53 -4.09
CA THR A 350 18.85 -1.43 -3.57
C THR A 350 18.30 -2.84 -3.36
N SER A 351 17.09 -2.96 -2.81
CA SER A 351 16.37 -4.24 -2.67
C SER A 351 16.10 -4.91 -4.02
N ILE A 352 15.63 -4.15 -5.03
CA ILE A 352 15.43 -4.68 -6.40
C ILE A 352 16.75 -5.19 -6.99
N PHE A 353 17.83 -4.40 -6.91
CA PHE A 353 19.12 -4.77 -7.48
C PHE A 353 19.70 -6.02 -6.81
N THR A 354 19.60 -6.10 -5.48
CA THR A 354 20.09 -7.22 -4.68
C THR A 354 19.32 -8.51 -4.96
N ASN A 355 18.00 -8.41 -5.14
CA ASN A 355 17.15 -9.57 -5.41
C ASN A 355 17.11 -9.99 -6.89
N THR A 356 17.68 -9.18 -7.80
CA THR A 356 17.77 -9.52 -9.22
C THR A 356 19.06 -10.33 -9.47
N PRO A 357 18.96 -11.57 -10.00
CA PRO A 357 20.13 -12.37 -10.36
C PRO A 357 21.02 -11.67 -11.41
N ASN A 358 22.33 -11.83 -11.31
CA ASN A 358 23.34 -11.11 -12.10
C ASN A 358 24.37 -12.04 -12.79
N GLY A 359 23.95 -13.25 -13.20
CA GLY A 359 24.81 -14.26 -13.84
C GLY A 359 24.05 -15.13 -14.84
N ASP A 360 24.77 -15.98 -15.59
CA ASP A 360 24.19 -16.97 -16.53
C ASP A 360 23.23 -16.40 -17.59
N GLY A 361 23.47 -15.15 -18.01
CA GLY A 361 22.60 -14.45 -18.97
C GLY A 361 21.41 -13.71 -18.34
N HIS A 362 21.33 -13.68 -17.01
CA HIS A 362 20.42 -12.85 -16.23
C HIS A 362 21.13 -11.60 -15.72
N GLY A 363 20.36 -10.53 -15.52
CA GLY A 363 20.84 -9.27 -14.93
C GLY A 363 20.23 -8.04 -15.57
N ILE A 364 20.40 -6.92 -14.89
CA ILE A 364 19.89 -5.63 -15.35
C ILE A 364 20.75 -5.17 -16.53
N GLU A 365 20.11 -4.91 -17.66
CA GLU A 365 20.77 -4.44 -18.88
C GLU A 365 20.62 -2.93 -19.07
N ARG A 366 19.53 -2.33 -18.58
CA ARG A 366 19.21 -0.92 -18.80
C ARG A 366 18.69 -0.29 -17.53
N PHE A 367 19.28 0.83 -17.16
CA PHE A 367 18.78 1.68 -16.09
C PHE A 367 18.54 3.09 -16.64
N LYS A 368 17.36 3.62 -16.38
CA LYS A 368 16.99 4.98 -16.74
C LYS A 368 16.39 5.69 -15.53
N ILE A 369 16.87 6.89 -15.28
CA ILE A 369 16.35 7.77 -14.22
C ILE A 369 16.12 9.17 -14.76
N ASP A 370 14.98 9.76 -14.39
CA ASP A 370 14.63 11.14 -14.64
C ASP A 370 14.58 11.89 -13.30
N ILE A 371 15.56 12.76 -13.09
CA ILE A 371 15.81 13.50 -11.87
C ILE A 371 15.26 14.92 -12.04
N ASN A 372 14.37 15.30 -11.13
CA ASN A 372 13.75 16.60 -11.03
C ASN A 372 14.07 17.24 -9.68
N LYS A 373 13.93 18.56 -9.62
CA LYS A 373 13.92 19.30 -8.36
C LYS A 373 12.61 20.04 -8.20
N ASP A 374 12.26 20.34 -6.96
CA ASP A 374 11.08 21.15 -6.69
C ASP A 374 11.32 22.63 -6.97
N TRP A 375 10.38 23.47 -6.56
CA TRP A 375 10.44 24.93 -6.76
C TRP A 375 11.33 25.66 -5.75
N ASN A 376 11.71 24.98 -4.68
CA ASN A 376 12.66 25.43 -3.67
C ASN A 376 14.03 24.77 -3.85
N CYS A 377 14.21 24.02 -4.93
CA CYS A 377 15.46 23.32 -5.20
C CYS A 377 15.82 22.28 -4.12
N ASN A 378 14.81 21.80 -3.39
CA ASN A 378 14.92 20.78 -2.36
C ASN A 378 14.71 19.38 -2.99
N PRO A 379 15.40 18.31 -2.54
CA PRO A 379 16.46 18.28 -1.51
C PRO A 379 17.69 19.11 -1.91
N ASP A 380 18.56 19.51 -0.98
CA ASP A 380 19.80 20.27 -1.32
C ASP A 380 20.70 19.50 -2.31
N TYR A 381 20.63 18.16 -2.27
CA TYR A 381 21.29 17.26 -3.20
C TYR A 381 20.45 15.99 -3.42
N VAL A 382 20.70 15.29 -4.52
CA VAL A 382 19.98 14.06 -4.87
C VAL A 382 20.72 12.83 -4.36
N ASP A 383 20.05 11.99 -3.55
CA ASP A 383 20.58 10.68 -3.16
C ASP A 383 20.68 9.77 -4.39
N LEU A 384 21.90 9.28 -4.69
CA LEU A 384 22.17 8.35 -5.78
C LEU A 384 22.95 7.12 -5.30
N ASP A 385 22.95 6.84 -4.00
CA ASP A 385 23.76 5.76 -3.40
C ASP A 385 23.40 4.38 -3.97
N PHE A 386 22.14 4.18 -4.37
CA PHE A 386 21.69 2.95 -5.03
C PHE A 386 22.46 2.64 -6.33
N LEU A 387 23.06 3.65 -6.99
CA LEU A 387 23.88 3.44 -8.18
C LEU A 387 25.13 2.62 -7.88
N GLU A 388 25.70 2.73 -6.69
CA GLU A 388 26.83 1.90 -6.26
C GLU A 388 26.41 0.43 -6.27
N THR A 389 25.27 0.12 -5.64
CA THR A 389 24.73 -1.24 -5.61
C THR A 389 24.44 -1.76 -7.02
N LEU A 390 23.84 -0.93 -7.88
CA LEU A 390 23.56 -1.28 -9.28
C LEU A 390 24.85 -1.67 -10.02
N LEU A 391 25.90 -0.87 -9.91
CA LEU A 391 27.16 -1.11 -10.61
C LEU A 391 27.93 -2.29 -10.02
N LEU A 392 27.96 -2.40 -8.70
CA LEU A 392 28.61 -3.50 -8.00
C LEU A 392 28.02 -4.85 -8.43
N LEU A 393 26.70 -4.95 -8.48
CA LEU A 393 26.01 -6.19 -8.77
C LEU A 393 25.82 -6.44 -10.27
N HIS A 394 25.47 -5.42 -11.05
CA HIS A 394 24.99 -5.61 -12.43
C HIS A 394 25.91 -5.02 -13.49
N SER A 395 27.11 -4.54 -13.14
CA SER A 395 28.08 -4.06 -14.13
C SER A 395 28.20 -5.04 -15.31
N ASN A 396 28.51 -6.31 -15.09
CA ASN A 396 28.75 -7.27 -16.18
C ASN A 396 27.57 -7.44 -17.17
N THR A 397 26.34 -7.15 -16.75
CA THR A 397 25.12 -7.29 -17.57
C THR A 397 24.62 -5.96 -18.13
N LEU A 398 25.02 -4.84 -17.52
CA LEU A 398 24.61 -3.51 -17.93
C LEU A 398 25.10 -3.19 -19.34
N LYS A 399 24.16 -2.73 -20.17
CA LYS A 399 24.35 -2.27 -21.54
C LYS A 399 24.15 -0.76 -21.64
N SER A 400 23.31 -0.17 -20.79
CA SER A 400 23.15 1.27 -20.75
C SER A 400 22.69 1.84 -19.41
N ILE A 401 23.20 3.02 -19.09
CA ILE A 401 22.68 3.89 -18.02
C ILE A 401 22.32 5.24 -18.66
N GLU A 402 21.11 5.71 -18.40
CA GLU A 402 20.60 7.01 -18.84
C GLU A 402 20.16 7.82 -17.61
N ILE A 403 20.87 8.91 -17.33
CA ILE A 403 20.53 9.86 -16.27
C ILE A 403 20.07 11.15 -16.96
N LYS A 404 18.85 11.57 -16.67
CA LYS A 404 18.35 12.88 -17.05
C LYS A 404 18.28 13.75 -15.81
N TYR A 405 18.99 14.86 -15.83
CA TYR A 405 19.08 15.80 -14.74
C TYR A 405 19.19 17.22 -15.29
N LEU A 406 18.10 17.66 -15.88
CA LEU A 406 18.04 18.89 -16.68
C LEU A 406 17.42 20.06 -15.94
N TYR A 407 16.45 19.78 -15.07
CA TYR A 407 15.60 20.80 -14.48
C TYR A 407 16.13 21.24 -13.10
N ARG A 408 16.39 22.55 -12.94
CA ARG A 408 16.73 23.19 -11.65
C ARG A 408 17.87 22.51 -10.90
N CYS A 409 18.93 22.14 -11.61
CA CYS A 409 20.12 21.54 -11.01
C CYS A 409 21.06 22.65 -10.50
N HIS A 410 21.38 22.64 -9.21
CA HIS A 410 22.22 23.65 -8.56
C HIS A 410 23.69 23.22 -8.43
N ALA A 411 24.48 24.12 -7.86
CA ALA A 411 25.89 23.89 -7.56
C ALA A 411 26.14 22.60 -6.77
N GLU A 412 25.43 22.43 -5.66
CA GLU A 412 25.61 21.28 -4.76
C GLU A 412 25.20 19.96 -5.43
N ASP A 413 24.16 19.98 -6.26
CA ASP A 413 23.76 18.83 -7.06
C ASP A 413 24.87 18.36 -8.02
N MET A 414 25.54 19.31 -8.69
CA MET A 414 26.62 18.97 -9.60
C MET A 414 27.84 18.44 -8.87
N LYS A 415 28.17 18.99 -7.69
CA LYS A 415 29.23 18.45 -6.82
C LYS A 415 28.92 17.02 -6.39
N GLU A 416 27.68 16.76 -5.98
CA GLU A 416 27.24 15.46 -5.52
C GLU A 416 27.16 14.43 -6.66
N LEU A 417 26.70 14.85 -7.84
CA LEU A 417 26.74 14.02 -9.05
C LEU A 417 28.19 13.70 -9.45
N LEU A 418 29.11 14.67 -9.43
CA LEU A 418 30.53 14.44 -9.69
C LEU A 418 31.13 13.48 -8.67
N ARG A 419 30.82 13.63 -7.38
CA ARG A 419 31.24 12.75 -6.29
C ARG A 419 30.78 11.32 -6.54
N ALA A 420 29.50 11.10 -6.79
CA ALA A 420 28.96 9.78 -7.10
C ALA A 420 29.65 9.19 -8.35
N LEU A 421 29.81 9.97 -9.42
CA LEU A 421 30.40 9.49 -10.67
C LEU A 421 31.92 9.22 -10.58
N LYS A 422 32.66 9.92 -9.72
CA LYS A 422 34.10 9.67 -9.46
C LYS A 422 34.34 8.23 -9.08
N ASP A 423 33.53 7.70 -8.16
CA ASP A 423 33.68 6.34 -7.65
C ASP A 423 33.31 5.31 -8.73
N PHE A 424 32.45 5.69 -9.66
CA PHE A 424 31.88 4.79 -10.66
C PHE A 424 32.64 4.73 -11.99
N ILE A 425 33.24 5.83 -12.43
CA ILE A 425 33.86 5.93 -13.76
C ILE A 425 34.92 4.87 -14.03
N PRO A 426 35.84 4.52 -13.10
CA PRO A 426 36.80 3.45 -13.36
C PRO A 426 36.14 2.11 -13.70
N THR A 427 34.97 1.84 -13.11
CA THR A 427 34.15 0.65 -13.41
C THR A 427 33.52 0.79 -14.80
N LEU A 428 32.91 1.93 -15.11
CA LEU A 428 32.29 2.20 -16.42
C LEU A 428 33.30 2.15 -17.59
N GLU A 429 34.51 2.68 -17.41
CA GLU A 429 35.57 2.63 -18.41
C GLU A 429 36.03 1.20 -18.66
N ARG A 430 36.24 0.42 -17.59
CA ARG A 430 36.61 -1.00 -17.69
C ARG A 430 35.54 -1.79 -18.47
N GLN A 431 34.27 -1.53 -18.17
CA GLN A 431 33.14 -2.14 -18.88
C GLN A 431 33.15 -1.82 -20.38
N GLN A 432 33.33 -0.53 -20.69
CA GLN A 432 33.38 -0.06 -22.08
C GLN A 432 34.53 -0.70 -22.87
N GLN A 433 35.66 -1.01 -22.21
CA GLN A 433 36.81 -1.68 -22.84
C GLN A 433 36.59 -3.18 -23.02
N GLN A 434 35.88 -3.85 -22.11
CA GLN A 434 35.69 -5.30 -22.11
C GLN A 434 34.58 -5.79 -23.06
N GLN A 435 33.53 -4.99 -23.29
CA GLN A 435 32.38 -5.42 -24.09
C GLN A 435 32.62 -5.20 -25.60
N HIS A 436 33.27 -6.16 -26.26
CA HIS A 436 33.52 -6.11 -27.71
C HIS A 436 32.27 -6.30 -28.60
N SER A 437 31.24 -6.99 -28.10
CA SER A 437 30.05 -7.32 -28.91
C SER A 437 28.93 -6.28 -28.82
N PHE A 438 28.79 -5.60 -27.68
CA PHE A 438 27.80 -4.55 -27.46
C PHE A 438 28.44 -3.44 -26.63
N PRO A 439 28.73 -2.26 -27.20
CA PRO A 439 29.38 -1.21 -26.43
C PRO A 439 28.41 -0.68 -25.37
N PHE A 440 28.85 -0.71 -24.11
CA PHE A 440 28.17 -0.03 -23.01
C PHE A 440 27.92 1.45 -23.36
N LYS A 441 26.70 1.93 -23.05
CA LYS A 441 26.26 3.31 -23.33
C LYS A 441 25.90 4.04 -22.04
N PHE A 442 26.74 4.99 -21.66
CA PHE A 442 26.41 5.94 -20.61
C PHE A 442 25.91 7.23 -21.22
N LYS A 443 24.74 7.71 -20.79
CA LYS A 443 24.16 8.99 -21.22
C LYS A 443 23.81 9.83 -20.00
N LEU A 444 24.36 11.04 -19.97
CA LEU A 444 24.01 12.06 -18.99
C LEU A 444 23.48 13.28 -19.73
N TYR A 445 22.22 13.61 -19.48
CA TYR A 445 21.58 14.84 -19.90
C TYR A 445 21.62 15.78 -18.69
N ALA A 446 22.55 16.74 -18.67
CA ALA A 446 22.76 17.69 -17.57
C ALA A 446 23.40 18.99 -18.10
N ASN A 447 23.48 20.03 -17.26
CA ASN A 447 24.20 21.26 -17.59
C ASN A 447 25.73 21.04 -17.51
N TYR A 448 26.37 20.78 -18.65
CA TYR A 448 27.81 20.51 -18.73
C TYR A 448 28.68 21.73 -18.37
N SER A 449 28.20 22.95 -18.64
CA SER A 449 28.90 24.18 -18.26
C SER A 449 28.99 24.29 -16.73
N LEU A 450 27.89 23.97 -16.04
CA LEU A 450 27.83 23.95 -14.58
C LEU A 450 28.71 22.84 -14.00
N LEU A 451 28.65 21.62 -14.55
CA LEU A 451 29.55 20.52 -14.17
C LEU A 451 31.03 20.91 -14.28
N GLN A 452 31.40 21.64 -15.34
CA GLN A 452 32.77 22.11 -15.52
C GLN A 452 33.19 23.11 -14.44
N ALA A 453 32.30 24.02 -14.06
CA ALA A 453 32.55 25.06 -13.06
C ALA A 453 32.83 24.47 -11.67
N PHE A 454 32.22 23.32 -11.34
CA PHE A 454 32.37 22.63 -10.05
C PHE A 454 33.43 21.54 -10.02
N CYS A 455 34.29 21.43 -11.04
CA CYS A 455 35.44 20.54 -10.98
C CYS A 455 36.52 21.11 -10.04
N GLU A 456 36.65 20.54 -8.83
CA GLU A 456 37.58 21.03 -7.80
C GLU A 456 39.00 20.45 -7.98
N ASP A 457 39.10 19.20 -8.42
CA ASP A 457 40.37 18.47 -8.50
C ASP A 457 40.64 17.82 -9.87
N ASP A 458 41.80 17.17 -10.01
CA ASP A 458 42.18 16.49 -11.25
C ASP A 458 41.36 15.20 -11.52
N GLN A 459 40.71 14.63 -10.49
CA GLN A 459 39.79 13.51 -10.67
C GLN A 459 38.45 13.99 -11.22
N ASP A 460 37.90 15.12 -10.73
CA ASP A 460 36.71 15.78 -11.30
C ASP A 460 36.93 16.08 -12.78
N ARG A 461 38.08 16.64 -13.13
CA ARG A 461 38.40 16.96 -14.53
C ARG A 461 38.44 15.73 -15.42
N LYS A 462 38.93 14.59 -14.90
CA LYS A 462 38.89 13.31 -15.63
C LYS A 462 37.46 12.82 -15.81
N VAL A 463 36.63 12.93 -14.76
CA VAL A 463 35.21 12.60 -14.81
C VAL A 463 34.49 13.44 -15.85
N TYR A 464 34.64 14.75 -15.77
CA TYR A 464 34.07 15.69 -16.72
C TYR A 464 34.51 15.39 -18.15
N GLN A 465 35.80 15.13 -18.38
CA GLN A 465 36.31 14.78 -19.72
C GLN A 465 35.72 13.46 -20.24
N TYR A 466 35.55 12.46 -19.38
CA TYR A 466 34.85 11.22 -19.72
C TYR A 466 33.40 11.50 -20.13
N LEU A 467 32.68 12.31 -19.35
CA LEU A 467 31.29 12.70 -19.64
C LEU A 467 31.16 13.45 -20.97
N LEU A 468 32.05 14.41 -21.25
CA LEU A 468 32.10 15.11 -22.54
C LEU A 468 32.31 14.14 -23.72
N ASN A 469 33.21 13.16 -23.56
CA ASN A 469 33.43 12.14 -24.58
C ASN A 469 32.16 11.31 -24.81
N GLN A 470 31.43 10.96 -23.74
CA GLN A 470 30.14 10.26 -23.87
C GLN A 470 29.06 11.14 -24.51
N LYS A 471 29.01 12.45 -24.20
CA LYS A 471 28.10 13.42 -24.82
C LYS A 471 28.26 13.42 -26.34
N VAL A 472 29.49 13.60 -26.82
CA VAL A 472 29.82 13.58 -28.26
C VAL A 472 29.52 12.20 -28.87
N LYS A 473 29.97 11.12 -28.24
CA LYS A 473 29.78 9.75 -28.75
C LYS A 473 28.31 9.36 -28.91
N ASN A 474 27.44 9.83 -28.02
CA ASN A 474 26.01 9.51 -28.02
C ASN A 474 25.14 10.56 -28.75
N ASN A 475 25.74 11.59 -29.36
CA ASN A 475 25.03 12.72 -29.97
C ASN A 475 23.99 13.34 -29.02
N ILE A 476 24.38 13.55 -27.76
CA ILE A 476 23.53 14.24 -26.79
C ILE A 476 23.52 15.73 -27.17
N PRO A 477 22.35 16.34 -27.40
CA PRO A 477 22.27 17.74 -27.80
C PRO A 477 22.85 18.67 -26.73
N ASP A 478 23.40 19.80 -27.18
CA ASP A 478 23.56 20.97 -26.32
C ASP A 478 22.15 21.49 -26.05
N GLU A 479 21.58 21.08 -24.93
CA GLU A 479 20.37 21.72 -24.43
C GLU A 479 20.82 22.99 -23.73
N ASP A 480 20.75 24.10 -24.46
CA ASP A 480 20.86 25.45 -23.92
C ASP A 480 19.63 25.70 -23.04
N TYR A 481 19.64 25.11 -21.84
CA TYR A 481 18.73 25.53 -20.78
C TYR A 481 19.22 26.89 -20.32
N ASP A 482 18.79 27.94 -21.02
CA ASP A 482 18.88 29.35 -20.62
C ASP A 482 18.06 29.64 -19.34
N ASP A 483 17.67 28.61 -18.59
CA ASP A 483 16.75 28.66 -17.48
C ASP A 483 17.47 29.15 -16.21
N ILE A 484 17.57 30.48 -16.14
CA ILE A 484 17.22 31.30 -14.98
C ILE A 484 18.09 31.06 -13.74
N GLU A 485 19.31 31.60 -13.74
CA GLU A 485 20.08 31.85 -12.52
C GLU A 485 19.44 32.95 -11.62
N GLU A 486 18.34 33.58 -12.03
CA GLU A 486 17.91 34.88 -11.47
C GLU A 486 16.89 34.81 -10.31
N TYR A 487 16.43 33.63 -9.86
CA TYR A 487 15.38 33.56 -8.80
C TYR A 487 15.77 32.89 -7.48
N CYS A 488 17.01 32.46 -7.31
CA CYS A 488 17.47 31.93 -6.02
C CYS A 488 18.60 32.76 -5.39
N GLU A 489 18.89 33.96 -5.92
CA GLU A 489 19.65 34.94 -5.15
C GLU A 489 18.80 35.32 -3.94
N ASP A 490 19.22 34.76 -2.81
CA ASP A 490 18.79 35.01 -1.46
C ASP A 490 18.18 36.42 -1.31
N ASN A 491 16.86 36.46 -1.16
CA ASN A 491 16.18 37.56 -0.47
C ASN A 491 16.51 37.54 1.04
N ASP A 492 17.75 37.21 1.41
CA ASP A 492 18.43 37.64 2.63
C ASP A 492 18.86 39.10 2.49
N HIS A 493 18.03 39.94 1.84
CA HIS A 493 17.93 41.32 2.28
C HIS A 493 17.34 41.27 3.67
N ASN A 494 18.27 41.15 4.64
CA ASN A 494 18.16 41.69 5.98
C ASN A 494 17.32 42.96 5.88
N VAL A 495 16.03 42.83 6.18
CA VAL A 495 15.31 43.90 6.83
C VAL A 495 15.91 43.91 8.23
N ASP A 496 17.09 44.50 8.32
CA ASP A 496 17.56 45.14 9.53
C ASP A 496 16.51 46.22 9.81
N ASP A 497 15.43 45.82 10.49
CA ASP A 497 14.53 46.70 11.24
C ASP A 497 15.34 47.24 12.44
N ASP A 498 16.42 47.96 12.14
CA ASP A 498 17.07 48.87 13.06
C ASP A 498 16.44 50.25 12.84
N ASP A 499 15.68 50.61 13.87
CA ASP A 499 15.67 51.93 14.47
C ASP A 499 14.71 53.02 13.95
N ASP A 500 14.07 53.61 14.97
CA ASP A 500 13.72 55.03 15.09
C ASP A 500 12.39 55.49 14.46
N ASP A 501 11.33 55.60 15.28
CA ASP A 501 11.05 56.84 16.04
C ASP A 501 9.57 57.04 16.42
N ASP A 502 9.42 57.60 17.63
CA ASP A 502 8.38 58.56 18.06
C ASP A 502 7.00 58.08 18.55
N ASP A 503 6.92 58.05 19.88
CA ASP A 503 6.11 58.95 20.73
C ASP A 503 4.58 58.82 20.84
N ASP A 504 4.17 58.83 22.12
CA ASP A 504 3.02 59.50 22.73
C ASP A 504 1.64 59.40 22.03
N ASP A 505 0.64 58.88 22.73
CA ASP A 505 -0.02 59.64 23.81
C ASP A 505 -1.30 58.90 24.28
N SER A 506 -1.57 59.09 25.56
CA SER A 506 -2.84 58.97 26.28
C SER A 506 -4.13 58.53 25.55
N SER A 507 -4.90 57.64 26.17
CA SER A 507 -6.02 58.03 27.05
C SER A 507 -6.92 56.86 27.43
N ASP A 508 -7.41 56.96 28.66
CA ASP A 508 -8.45 56.15 29.29
C ASP A 508 -9.67 55.89 28.40
N TYR A 509 -10.23 54.67 28.47
CA TYR A 509 -11.65 54.40 28.80
C TYR A 509 -11.90 52.92 29.09
#